data_AF-A0AAD8L8X7-F1
#
_entry.id   AF-A0AAD8L8X7-F1
#
_cell.length_a   1.000
_cell.length_b   1.000
_cell.length_c   1.000
_cell.angle_alpha   90.00
_cell.angle_beta   90.00
_cell.angle_gamma   90.00
#
_symmetry.space_group_name_H-M   'P 1'
#
loop_
_entity.id
_entity.type
_entity.pdbx_description
1 polymer ?
#
loop_
_entity_poly.entity_id
_entity_poly.type
_entity_poly.pdbx_seq_one_letter_code
_entity_poly.pdbx_strand_id
1 'polypeptide(L)'
;MYEDINSKDLMCLWICTIQTSLWKAWVPFLVYPFQTCIHSFFLPFPCCFCFHRSSYAGELFFVRSTMALKAFVEVKPDSHFSIHNLPYGIFKRNGGSTATPRPGVAIGDYVLDLSAIHSAGLFDGPLLSSSDCFHQPNLNKFLELGRPAWKEARATLQKLLSSAEPALQNNASLRQKALLPVDEVEMLLPIAIGDYTDFFSSIHHAKNCGTIFRGPENPINPNWFHLPIAYHGRASSIVISGTDIIRPRGQGHPSGNSPPYFGPSRKLDFELEMAVVVGPGNELGKPIDVNEAAEHIFGVVLMNDWSARDIQAWEYVPLGPFLGKSFGTTISPWIVTLDALEPFACDAPNQIPQPLPYLAEKISKNYDISLEVRIKPAGQEEAFTVTRSNFNHLYWTITQQLAHHTINGCNLRPGDLLGTGTISGPESDSYGLVSARGMVTMLDLVHAQGRSYHMCHDYPYYFTCEV
;
A
#
# COMPACT_ATOMS: atom_id res chain seq x y z
N MET A 1 -6.97 -57.33 -15.79
CA MET A 1 -6.46 -58.38 -16.67
C MET A 1 -7.17 -58.23 -17.99
N TYR A 2 -6.40 -57.93 -19.04
CA TYR A 2 -6.75 -57.94 -20.48
C TYR A 2 -7.83 -56.92 -20.92
N GLU A 3 -7.63 -56.05 -21.91
CA GLU A 3 -6.54 -55.89 -22.88
C GLU A 3 -6.66 -54.50 -23.54
N ASP A 4 -5.50 -53.90 -23.86
CA ASP A 4 -5.33 -52.72 -24.70
C ASP A 4 -5.87 -52.94 -26.13
N ILE A 5 -6.21 -51.86 -26.84
CA ILE A 5 -5.60 -51.52 -28.14
C ILE A 5 -5.91 -50.08 -28.52
N ASN A 6 -4.84 -49.45 -28.98
CA ASN A 6 -4.63 -48.07 -29.39
C ASN A 6 -4.65 -48.04 -30.93
N SER A 7 -5.33 -47.09 -31.58
CA SER A 7 -4.93 -46.64 -32.93
C SER A 7 -5.58 -45.34 -33.34
N LYS A 8 -4.72 -44.43 -33.78
CA LYS A 8 -4.98 -43.13 -34.38
C LYS A 8 -5.58 -43.24 -35.80
N ASP A 9 -6.13 -42.12 -36.23
CA ASP A 9 -6.30 -41.61 -37.59
C ASP A 9 -7.38 -42.25 -38.49
N LEU A 10 -8.42 -41.45 -38.81
CA LEU A 10 -8.92 -41.29 -40.18
C LEU A 10 -9.88 -40.08 -40.29
N MET A 11 -9.46 -39.11 -41.09
CA MET A 11 -10.29 -38.07 -41.70
C MET A 11 -11.39 -38.71 -42.56
N CYS A 12 -12.60 -38.13 -42.61
CA CYS A 12 -13.14 -37.44 -43.79
C CYS A 12 -14.67 -37.35 -43.86
N LEU A 13 -15.10 -36.19 -44.36
CA LEU A 13 -16.35 -35.83 -45.01
C LEU A 13 -17.65 -35.80 -44.18
N TRP A 14 -18.24 -34.61 -44.11
CA TRP A 14 -19.55 -34.36 -44.74
C TRP A 14 -19.53 -32.96 -45.38
N ILE A 15 -19.79 -32.91 -46.69
CA ILE A 15 -19.92 -31.72 -47.53
C ILE A 15 -21.42 -31.48 -47.72
N CYS A 16 -21.88 -30.23 -47.59
CA CYS A 16 -22.94 -29.71 -48.46
C CYS A 16 -22.90 -28.18 -48.51
N THR A 17 -22.61 -27.66 -49.69
CA THR A 17 -22.64 -26.24 -50.10
C THR A 17 -23.94 -25.97 -50.85
N ILE A 18 -24.49 -24.74 -50.81
CA ILE A 18 -24.91 -23.89 -51.96
C ILE A 18 -25.80 -22.68 -51.52
N GLN A 19 -25.21 -21.49 -51.71
CA GLN A 19 -25.68 -20.23 -52.34
C GLN A 19 -26.95 -19.42 -51.93
N THR A 20 -26.64 -18.20 -51.47
CA THR A 20 -27.02 -16.83 -51.97
C THR A 20 -28.48 -16.45 -52.28
N SER A 21 -28.96 -15.37 -51.64
CA SER A 21 -29.16 -13.98 -52.18
C SER A 21 -30.23 -13.20 -51.38
N LEU A 22 -30.41 -11.88 -51.66
CA LEU A 22 -31.40 -10.88 -51.18
C LEU A 22 -30.87 -9.90 -50.08
N TRP A 23 -31.03 -8.56 -50.08
CA TRP A 23 -31.80 -7.54 -50.85
C TRP A 23 -31.16 -6.13 -50.74
N LYS A 24 -31.50 -5.23 -51.68
CA LYS A 24 -31.17 -3.78 -51.76
C LYS A 24 -32.29 -2.90 -51.16
N ALA A 25 -31.95 -1.70 -50.66
CA ALA A 25 -32.87 -0.56 -50.50
C ALA A 25 -32.16 0.81 -50.71
N TRP A 26 -32.94 1.80 -51.13
CA TRP A 26 -32.67 3.14 -51.75
C TRP A 26 -32.28 4.26 -50.72
N VAL A 27 -31.31 5.20 -50.91
CA VAL A 27 -31.22 6.49 -51.69
C VAL A 27 -32.09 7.66 -51.12
N PRO A 28 -31.80 9.01 -51.13
CA PRO A 28 -30.60 9.85 -51.53
C PRO A 28 -30.24 11.16 -50.70
N PHE A 29 -29.18 11.86 -51.18
CA PHE A 29 -28.91 13.33 -51.30
C PHE A 29 -28.44 14.19 -50.10
N LEU A 30 -27.18 14.68 -50.16
CA LEU A 30 -26.82 16.10 -50.45
C LEU A 30 -25.29 16.27 -50.57
N VAL A 31 -24.87 17.23 -51.39
CA VAL A 31 -23.57 17.30 -52.08
C VAL A 31 -22.97 18.72 -52.01
N TYR A 32 -21.65 18.79 -51.75
CA TYR A 32 -20.62 19.82 -52.07
C TYR A 32 -20.58 21.19 -51.35
N PRO A 33 -19.45 21.97 -51.44
CA PRO A 33 -18.02 21.62 -51.33
C PRO A 33 -17.18 22.68 -50.54
N PHE A 34 -15.89 22.44 -50.28
CA PHE A 34 -14.75 23.28 -50.75
C PHE A 34 -13.41 22.84 -50.13
N GLN A 35 -12.44 22.55 -50.98
CA GLN A 35 -11.03 22.31 -50.67
C GLN A 35 -10.18 23.01 -51.75
N THR A 36 -8.90 23.25 -51.41
CA THR A 36 -7.74 23.64 -52.25
C THR A 36 -7.60 25.14 -52.53
N CYS A 37 -6.43 25.76 -52.66
CA CYS A 37 -5.00 25.50 -52.44
C CYS A 37 -4.29 26.84 -52.82
N ILE A 38 -2.98 26.96 -52.59
CA ILE A 38 -1.93 27.65 -53.40
C ILE A 38 -0.86 28.23 -52.42
N HIS A 39 0.31 27.59 -52.26
CA HIS A 39 1.55 27.65 -53.06
C HIS A 39 2.37 28.96 -52.94
N SER A 40 3.47 28.82 -52.19
CA SER A 40 4.86 29.28 -52.38
C SER A 40 5.18 30.41 -53.36
N PHE A 41 5.98 31.39 -52.93
CA PHE A 41 7.01 32.04 -53.76
C PHE A 41 8.20 32.58 -52.93
N PHE A 42 9.34 32.62 -53.60
CA PHE A 42 10.73 32.75 -53.15
C PHE A 42 11.17 34.15 -52.65
N LEU A 43 12.14 34.12 -51.71
CA LEU A 43 13.36 34.94 -51.51
C LEU A 43 13.66 36.09 -52.52
N PRO A 44 14.32 37.20 -52.08
CA PRO A 44 15.76 37.15 -51.77
C PRO A 44 16.30 38.05 -50.62
N PHE A 45 17.48 37.64 -50.11
CA PHE A 45 18.43 38.36 -49.26
C PHE A 45 19.09 39.55 -50.00
N PRO A 46 19.61 40.58 -49.29
CA PRO A 46 21.04 40.55 -48.93
C PRO A 46 21.44 41.19 -47.57
N CYS A 47 22.54 40.63 -47.03
CA CYS A 47 23.65 41.25 -46.29
C CYS A 47 23.46 41.95 -44.92
N CYS A 48 24.06 41.28 -43.92
CA CYS A 48 24.99 41.79 -42.90
C CYS A 48 24.64 43.07 -42.12
N PHE A 49 24.39 42.94 -40.81
CA PHE A 49 25.28 43.45 -39.75
C PHE A 49 24.83 42.91 -38.39
N CYS A 50 25.73 42.22 -37.68
CA CYS A 50 25.57 41.84 -36.28
C CYS A 50 25.61 43.08 -35.39
N PHE A 51 24.59 43.26 -34.55
CA PHE A 51 24.76 43.86 -33.23
C PHE A 51 23.79 43.19 -32.24
N HIS A 52 24.38 42.45 -31.30
CA HIS A 52 23.74 41.98 -30.08
C HIS A 52 23.32 43.18 -29.21
N ARG A 53 22.02 43.30 -28.90
CA ARG A 53 21.54 43.63 -27.56
C ARG A 53 20.01 43.64 -27.44
N SER A 54 19.57 43.00 -26.37
CA SER A 54 18.43 43.37 -25.52
C SER A 54 17.02 43.11 -26.03
N SER A 55 16.35 42.15 -25.39
CA SER A 55 15.08 42.41 -24.69
C SER A 55 14.83 41.31 -23.66
N TYR A 56 15.12 41.66 -22.41
CA TYR A 56 14.57 40.98 -21.24
C TYR A 56 13.04 41.18 -21.28
N ALA A 57 12.29 40.09 -21.46
CA ALA A 57 10.91 40.01 -21.00
C ALA A 57 10.91 39.10 -19.79
N GLY A 58 11.11 39.70 -18.62
CA GLY A 58 10.89 39.02 -17.35
C GLY A 58 9.40 38.78 -17.20
N GLU A 59 8.96 37.54 -17.39
CA GLU A 59 7.70 37.09 -16.83
C GLU A 59 7.85 37.12 -15.32
N LEU A 60 7.17 38.07 -14.67
CA LEU A 60 6.90 38.01 -13.25
C LEU A 60 6.13 36.71 -12.99
N PHE A 61 6.85 35.66 -12.63
CA PHE A 61 6.29 34.58 -11.83
C PHE A 61 5.81 35.21 -10.53
N PHE A 62 4.52 35.50 -10.48
CA PHE A 62 3.80 35.71 -9.24
C PHE A 62 3.85 34.38 -8.49
N VAL A 63 4.94 34.15 -7.76
CA VAL A 63 4.95 33.20 -6.66
C VAL A 63 3.95 33.78 -5.67
N ARG A 64 2.70 33.33 -5.74
CA ARG A 64 1.82 33.39 -4.59
C ARG A 64 2.55 32.60 -3.51
N SER A 65 3.23 33.31 -2.63
CA SER A 65 3.70 32.78 -1.35
C SER A 65 2.43 32.35 -0.62
N THR A 66 2.03 31.10 -0.82
CA THR A 66 1.08 30.44 0.07
C THR A 66 1.77 30.45 1.43
N MET A 67 1.27 31.25 2.38
CA MET A 67 1.76 31.12 3.75
C MET A 67 1.68 29.64 4.11
N ALA A 68 2.80 29.05 4.52
CA ALA A 68 2.85 27.67 4.93
C ALA A 68 1.75 27.43 5.99
N LEU A 69 0.91 26.43 5.75
CA LEU A 69 -0.19 26.09 6.65
C LEU A 69 0.40 25.76 8.02
N LYS A 70 0.01 26.51 9.05
CA LYS A 70 0.53 26.37 10.41
C LYS A 70 -0.59 25.93 11.34
N ALA A 71 -0.33 24.92 12.17
CA ALA A 71 -1.29 24.49 13.18
C ALA A 71 -1.34 25.46 14.36
N PHE A 72 -2.50 25.58 15.02
CA PHE A 72 -2.58 26.29 16.30
C PHE A 72 -2.04 25.46 17.48
N VAL A 73 -1.98 24.14 17.34
CA VAL A 73 -1.34 23.24 18.30
C VAL A 73 0.16 23.21 18.03
N GLU A 74 0.95 22.98 19.08
CA GLU A 74 2.39 22.82 18.93
C GLU A 74 2.70 21.49 18.22
N VAL A 75 3.47 21.56 17.14
CA VAL A 75 3.93 20.41 16.37
C VAL A 75 5.45 20.53 16.28
N LYS A 76 6.16 19.54 16.82
CA LYS A 76 7.62 19.48 16.75
C LYS A 76 8.07 19.27 15.29
N PRO A 77 9.20 19.84 14.84
CA PRO A 77 9.65 19.70 13.45
C PRO A 77 9.88 18.26 12.98
N ASP A 78 10.24 17.37 13.89
CA ASP A 78 10.48 15.94 13.69
C ASP A 78 9.22 15.08 13.93
N SER A 79 8.07 15.69 14.26
CA SER A 79 6.83 14.95 14.44
C SER A 79 6.32 14.39 13.12
N HIS A 80 5.95 13.11 13.12
CA HIS A 80 5.27 12.48 11.98
C HIS A 80 3.87 13.06 11.75
N PHE A 81 3.28 13.72 12.74
CA PHE A 81 1.88 14.16 12.73
C PHE A 81 1.76 15.67 12.50
N SER A 82 2.31 16.15 11.38
CA SER A 82 2.11 17.54 10.97
C SER A 82 0.69 17.80 10.47
N ILE A 83 0.33 19.08 10.34
CA ILE A 83 -0.93 19.51 9.70
C ILE A 83 -1.03 19.11 8.22
N HIS A 84 0.09 18.68 7.62
CA HIS A 84 0.13 18.13 6.27
C HIS A 84 -0.11 16.61 6.24
N ASN A 85 0.12 15.89 7.33
CA ASN A 85 -0.16 14.46 7.40
C ASN A 85 -1.65 14.22 7.67
N LEU A 86 -2.10 14.46 8.90
CA LEU A 86 -3.46 14.21 9.38
C LEU A 86 -3.96 12.77 9.09
N PRO A 87 -3.28 11.73 9.61
CA PRO A 87 -3.68 10.36 9.38
C PRO A 87 -4.87 9.96 10.25
N TYR A 88 -5.62 8.97 9.81
CA TYR A 88 -6.85 8.53 10.48
C TYR A 88 -6.63 7.23 11.24
N GLY A 89 -7.22 7.11 12.43
CA GLY A 89 -7.13 5.92 13.27
C GLY A 89 -8.34 5.77 14.17
N ILE A 90 -8.39 4.67 14.91
CA ILE A 90 -9.43 4.42 15.91
C ILE A 90 -8.79 4.44 17.28
N PHE A 91 -9.43 5.14 18.22
CA PHE A 91 -8.97 5.22 19.59
C PHE A 91 -10.15 5.10 20.56
N LYS A 92 -9.84 4.82 21.82
CA LYS A 92 -10.72 5.03 22.97
C LYS A 92 -9.93 5.70 24.09
N ARG A 93 -10.61 6.35 25.03
CA ARG A 93 -9.94 6.95 26.20
C ARG A 93 -9.52 5.87 27.21
N ASN A 94 -8.38 6.06 27.84
CA ASN A 94 -7.88 5.19 28.89
C ASN A 94 -8.80 5.19 30.13
N GLY A 95 -8.86 4.06 30.84
CA GLY A 95 -9.48 3.96 32.18
C GLY A 95 -11.01 3.95 32.25
N GLY A 96 -11.73 3.97 31.13
CA GLY A 96 -13.19 3.88 31.11
C GLY A 96 -13.69 2.54 30.56
N SER A 97 -14.30 1.69 31.39
CA SER A 97 -15.01 0.47 30.92
C SER A 97 -16.19 0.77 29.98
N THR A 98 -16.56 2.05 29.86
CA THR A 98 -17.61 2.57 28.96
C THR A 98 -17.06 3.41 27.80
N ALA A 99 -15.74 3.47 27.60
CA ALA A 99 -15.15 4.28 26.54
C ALA A 99 -15.41 3.66 25.16
N THR A 100 -16.18 4.36 24.32
CA THR A 100 -16.53 3.89 22.97
C THR A 100 -15.40 4.15 21.98
N PRO A 101 -14.95 3.13 21.22
CA PRO A 101 -14.06 3.29 20.07
C PRO A 101 -14.64 4.27 19.05
N ARG A 102 -13.81 5.15 18.51
CA ARG A 102 -14.24 6.12 17.49
C ARG A 102 -13.07 6.67 16.65
N PRO A 103 -13.36 7.27 15.49
CA PRO A 103 -12.34 7.85 14.62
C PRO A 103 -11.67 9.06 15.22
N GLY A 104 -10.34 9.08 15.08
CA GLY A 104 -9.49 10.22 15.42
C GLY A 104 -8.52 10.55 14.31
N VAL A 105 -7.94 11.74 14.39
CA VAL A 105 -6.83 12.18 13.53
C VAL A 105 -5.65 12.62 14.39
N ALA A 106 -4.45 12.15 14.07
CA ALA A 106 -3.25 12.56 14.79
C ALA A 106 -2.77 13.96 14.38
N ILE A 107 -2.37 14.78 15.35
CA ILE A 107 -1.75 16.09 15.15
C ILE A 107 -0.80 16.42 16.31
N GLY A 108 0.50 16.52 16.02
CA GLY A 108 1.54 16.65 17.05
C GLY A 108 1.44 15.51 18.07
N ASP A 109 1.41 15.86 19.35
CA ASP A 109 1.27 14.92 20.47
C ASP A 109 -0.22 14.73 20.89
N TYR A 110 -1.16 14.97 19.97
CA TYR A 110 -2.59 14.88 20.22
C TYR A 110 -3.34 14.01 19.20
N VAL A 111 -4.50 13.52 19.63
CA VAL A 111 -5.55 12.95 18.80
C VAL A 111 -6.76 13.87 18.79
N LEU A 112 -7.19 14.29 17.60
CA LEU A 112 -8.43 15.01 17.39
C LEU A 112 -9.59 14.02 17.24
N ASP A 113 -10.53 14.04 18.18
CA ASP A 113 -11.75 13.25 18.24
C ASP A 113 -12.76 13.72 17.18
N LEU A 114 -12.90 12.97 16.08
CA LEU A 114 -13.76 13.36 14.96
C LEU A 114 -15.24 13.30 15.32
N SER A 115 -15.61 12.46 16.29
CA SER A 115 -16.99 12.37 16.76
C SER A 115 -17.39 13.65 17.50
N ALA A 116 -16.47 14.20 18.32
CA ALA A 116 -16.69 15.46 19.02
C ALA A 116 -16.78 16.65 18.05
N ILE A 117 -15.93 16.69 17.02
CA ILE A 117 -15.97 17.72 15.97
C ILE A 117 -17.27 17.63 15.15
N HIS A 118 -17.70 16.42 14.80
CA HIS A 118 -18.96 16.19 14.11
C HIS A 118 -20.18 16.61 14.96
N SER A 119 -20.23 16.21 16.24
CA SER A 119 -21.30 16.60 17.16
C SER A 119 -21.36 18.10 17.42
N ALA A 120 -20.26 18.82 17.26
CA ALA A 120 -20.22 20.28 17.32
C ALA A 120 -20.71 20.97 16.03
N GLY A 121 -21.07 20.20 15.00
CA GLY A 121 -21.55 20.73 13.72
C GLY A 121 -20.46 21.36 12.85
N LEU A 122 -19.18 21.03 13.10
CA LEU A 122 -18.04 21.61 12.37
C LEU A 122 -17.69 20.85 11.09
N PHE A 123 -18.26 19.67 10.89
CA PHE A 123 -18.38 19.07 9.56
C PHE A 123 -19.70 19.53 8.94
N ASP A 124 -19.69 20.68 8.30
CA ASP A 124 -20.87 21.36 7.72
C ASP A 124 -21.00 21.16 6.19
N GLY A 125 -20.10 20.38 5.59
CA GLY A 125 -20.11 20.07 4.18
C GLY A 125 -21.20 19.06 3.78
N PRO A 126 -21.52 18.98 2.46
CA PRO A 126 -22.64 18.20 1.97
C PRO A 126 -22.48 16.68 2.15
N LEU A 127 -21.25 16.17 2.22
CA LEU A 127 -21.01 14.72 2.29
C LEU A 127 -20.90 14.21 3.73
N LEU A 128 -20.42 15.03 4.66
CA LEU A 128 -20.14 14.59 6.03
C LEU A 128 -21.16 15.07 7.06
N SER A 129 -21.85 16.19 6.84
CA SER A 129 -22.76 16.78 7.84
C SER A 129 -23.92 15.87 8.28
N SER A 130 -24.36 14.97 7.40
CA SER A 130 -25.45 14.02 7.67
C SER A 130 -24.98 12.58 7.91
N SER A 131 -23.67 12.34 7.85
CA SER A 131 -23.08 11.02 8.00
C SER A 131 -22.70 10.75 9.46
N ASP A 132 -23.04 9.58 9.97
CA ASP A 132 -22.60 9.12 11.29
C ASP A 132 -21.24 8.39 11.24
N CYS A 133 -20.47 8.52 10.14
CA CYS A 133 -19.21 7.78 9.95
C CYS A 133 -18.18 8.03 11.06
N PHE A 134 -18.18 9.24 11.66
CA PHE A 134 -17.30 9.59 12.77
C PHE A 134 -17.81 9.14 14.15
N HIS A 135 -18.96 8.45 14.20
CA HIS A 135 -19.50 7.82 15.41
C HIS A 135 -19.39 6.28 15.38
N GLN A 136 -18.74 5.73 14.35
CA GLN A 136 -18.56 4.29 14.18
C GLN A 136 -17.35 3.75 14.96
N PRO A 137 -17.33 2.46 15.33
CA PRO A 137 -16.20 1.87 16.04
C PRO A 137 -14.98 1.57 15.15
N ASN A 138 -15.10 1.76 13.83
CA ASN A 138 -14.04 1.57 12.83
C ASN A 138 -14.22 2.57 11.68
N LEU A 139 -13.22 2.67 10.80
CA LEU A 139 -13.24 3.62 9.68
C LEU A 139 -14.05 3.12 8.48
N ASN A 140 -14.52 1.87 8.43
CA ASN A 140 -15.09 1.26 7.21
C ASN A 140 -16.22 2.11 6.58
N LYS A 141 -17.12 2.68 7.40
CA LYS A 141 -18.18 3.55 6.88
C LYS A 141 -17.64 4.85 6.26
N PHE A 142 -16.57 5.42 6.81
CA PHE A 142 -15.91 6.59 6.22
C PHE A 142 -15.15 6.22 4.94
N LEU A 143 -14.53 5.03 4.90
CA LEU A 143 -13.88 4.49 3.70
C LEU A 143 -14.88 4.30 2.55
N GLU A 144 -16.09 3.83 2.85
CA GLU A 144 -17.15 3.61 1.86
C GLU A 144 -17.61 4.90 1.16
N LEU A 145 -17.53 6.07 1.82
CA LEU A 145 -17.97 7.35 1.23
C LEU A 145 -17.10 7.83 0.04
N GLY A 146 -15.89 7.29 -0.08
CA GLY A 146 -14.99 7.58 -1.19
C GLY A 146 -14.31 8.95 -1.18
N ARG A 147 -13.46 9.15 -2.18
CA ARG A 147 -12.52 10.27 -2.27
C ARG A 147 -13.12 11.67 -2.09
N PRO A 148 -14.32 12.00 -2.62
CA PRO A 148 -14.92 13.30 -2.38
C PRO A 148 -15.13 13.61 -0.89
N ALA A 149 -15.61 12.64 -0.10
CA ALA A 149 -15.84 12.80 1.33
C ALA A 149 -14.52 12.89 2.10
N TRP A 150 -13.49 12.14 1.68
CA TRP A 150 -12.17 12.21 2.30
C TRP A 150 -11.50 13.56 2.09
N LYS A 151 -11.65 14.14 0.89
CA LYS A 151 -11.16 15.50 0.58
C LYS A 151 -11.91 16.57 1.37
N GLU A 152 -13.23 16.45 1.49
CA GLU A 152 -14.03 17.30 2.36
C GLU A 152 -13.54 17.23 3.81
N ALA A 153 -13.35 16.03 4.35
CA ALA A 153 -12.85 15.83 5.71
C ALA A 153 -11.48 16.49 5.90
N ARG A 154 -10.53 16.21 4.99
CA ARG A 154 -9.17 16.74 5.06
C ARG A 154 -9.14 18.27 5.00
N ALA A 155 -9.90 18.87 4.09
CA ALA A 155 -9.98 20.33 3.96
C ALA A 155 -10.58 20.97 5.23
N THR A 156 -11.65 20.39 5.78
CA THR A 156 -12.27 20.83 7.03
C THR A 156 -11.28 20.74 8.20
N LEU A 157 -10.56 19.63 8.32
CA LEU A 157 -9.58 19.41 9.39
C LEU A 157 -8.39 20.37 9.30
N GLN A 158 -7.84 20.56 8.09
CA GLN A 158 -6.77 21.54 7.86
C GLN A 158 -7.21 22.97 8.18
N LYS A 159 -8.45 23.32 7.84
CA LYS A 159 -9.04 24.60 8.22
C LYS A 159 -9.14 24.71 9.75
N LEU A 160 -9.82 23.77 10.41
CA LEU A 160 -10.05 23.81 11.86
C LEU A 160 -8.75 23.82 12.69
N LEU A 161 -7.72 23.10 12.24
CA LEU A 161 -6.43 23.03 12.92
C LEU A 161 -5.50 24.20 12.63
N SER A 162 -5.82 25.03 11.63
CA SER A 162 -5.02 26.20 11.24
C SER A 162 -4.96 27.25 12.35
N SER A 163 -3.79 27.88 12.53
CA SER A 163 -3.61 29.02 13.44
C SER A 163 -4.40 30.27 13.02
N ALA A 164 -4.97 30.28 11.82
CA ALA A 164 -5.80 31.35 11.30
C ALA A 164 -7.32 31.10 11.48
N GLU A 165 -7.72 29.94 12.01
CA GLU A 165 -9.14 29.56 12.15
C GLU A 165 -9.58 29.57 13.62
N PRO A 166 -10.41 30.55 14.04
CA PRO A 166 -10.84 30.66 15.43
C PRO A 166 -11.86 29.60 15.86
N ALA A 167 -12.57 28.93 14.94
CA ALA A 167 -13.72 28.07 15.27
C ALA A 167 -13.39 26.98 16.31
N LEU A 168 -12.28 26.27 16.13
CA LEU A 168 -11.77 25.33 17.13
C LEU A 168 -10.78 26.01 18.07
N GLN A 169 -9.86 26.83 17.55
CA GLN A 169 -8.78 27.45 18.34
C GLN A 169 -9.29 28.25 19.55
N ASN A 170 -10.37 29.03 19.42
CA ASN A 170 -10.89 29.88 20.49
C ASN A 170 -11.99 29.20 21.32
N ASN A 171 -12.41 27.99 20.97
CA ASN A 171 -13.42 27.24 21.69
C ASN A 171 -12.78 26.32 22.75
N ALA A 172 -12.42 26.89 23.90
CA ALA A 172 -11.73 26.16 24.97
C ALA A 172 -12.47 24.89 25.43
N SER A 173 -13.80 24.94 25.54
CA SER A 173 -14.64 23.80 25.95
C SER A 173 -14.60 22.66 24.92
N LEU A 174 -14.69 22.99 23.63
CA LEU A 174 -14.59 21.97 22.58
C LEU A 174 -13.19 21.41 22.47
N ARG A 175 -12.13 22.25 22.54
CA ARG A 175 -10.74 21.76 22.50
C ARG A 175 -10.46 20.77 23.62
N GLN A 176 -10.86 21.06 24.86
CA GLN A 176 -10.66 20.15 25.98
C GLN A 176 -11.36 18.80 25.78
N LYS A 177 -12.47 18.77 25.03
CA LYS A 177 -13.21 17.54 24.73
C LYS A 177 -12.64 16.79 23.53
N ALA A 178 -12.25 17.51 22.49
CA ALA A 178 -11.94 16.98 21.18
C ALA A 178 -10.44 16.78 20.92
N LEU A 179 -9.56 17.50 21.60
CA LEU A 179 -8.11 17.38 21.42
C LEU A 179 -7.51 16.67 22.63
N LEU A 180 -7.15 15.41 22.47
CA LEU A 180 -6.74 14.52 23.54
C LEU A 180 -5.25 14.23 23.46
N PRO A 181 -4.50 14.33 24.56
CA PRO A 181 -3.12 13.86 24.60
C PRO A 181 -3.01 12.38 24.19
N VAL A 182 -1.95 12.03 23.45
CA VAL A 182 -1.75 10.65 22.97
C VAL A 182 -1.58 9.62 24.09
N ASP A 183 -1.12 10.03 25.27
CA ASP A 183 -0.97 9.19 26.47
C ASP A 183 -2.28 8.95 27.23
N GLU A 184 -3.34 9.69 26.91
CA GLU A 184 -4.68 9.51 27.47
C GLU A 184 -5.57 8.58 26.64
N VAL A 185 -5.06 8.05 25.52
CA VAL A 185 -5.81 7.19 24.61
C VAL A 185 -5.14 5.83 24.38
N GLU A 186 -5.97 4.85 24.07
CA GLU A 186 -5.56 3.53 23.57
C GLU A 186 -5.94 3.45 22.09
N MET A 187 -4.95 3.20 21.24
CA MET A 187 -5.16 2.98 19.81
C MET A 187 -5.69 1.56 19.56
N LEU A 188 -6.60 1.43 18.60
CA LEU A 188 -7.25 0.18 18.19
C LEU A 188 -7.05 -0.05 16.69
N LEU A 189 -7.29 -1.28 16.22
CA LEU A 189 -7.27 -1.57 14.78
C LEU A 189 -8.18 -0.57 14.04
N PRO A 190 -7.67 0.11 12.99
CA PRO A 190 -8.38 1.24 12.39
C PRO A 190 -9.59 0.81 11.55
N ILE A 191 -9.62 -0.45 11.13
CA ILE A 191 -10.60 -1.02 10.20
C ILE A 191 -11.01 -2.43 10.65
N ALA A 192 -12.26 -2.78 10.40
CA ALA A 192 -12.69 -4.17 10.40
C ALA A 192 -12.28 -4.79 9.05
N ILE A 193 -11.23 -5.61 9.06
CA ILE A 193 -10.66 -6.17 7.84
C ILE A 193 -11.54 -7.33 7.36
N GLY A 194 -12.11 -7.17 6.17
CA GLY A 194 -12.88 -8.22 5.52
C GLY A 194 -11.95 -9.31 4.99
N ASP A 195 -11.17 -8.95 3.98
CA ASP A 195 -10.13 -9.80 3.39
C ASP A 195 -8.75 -9.14 3.48
N TYR A 196 -7.73 -9.98 3.59
CA TYR A 196 -6.32 -9.59 3.49
C TYR A 196 -5.68 -10.38 2.35
N THR A 197 -5.05 -9.67 1.43
CA THR A 197 -4.25 -10.25 0.35
C THR A 197 -2.84 -9.71 0.42
N ASP A 198 -1.86 -10.58 0.24
CA ASP A 198 -0.45 -10.25 0.35
C ASP A 198 0.23 -10.44 -1.01
N PHE A 199 0.76 -9.35 -1.56
CA PHE A 199 1.43 -9.35 -2.85
C PHE A 199 2.90 -9.75 -2.73
N PHE A 200 3.61 -9.78 -3.86
CA PHE A 200 5.03 -10.11 -3.92
C PHE A 200 5.75 -9.16 -4.87
N SER A 201 5.66 -7.85 -4.61
CA SER A 201 5.88 -6.81 -5.64
C SER A 201 7.28 -6.17 -5.67
N SER A 202 8.18 -6.51 -4.76
CA SER A 202 9.57 -6.04 -4.81
C SER A 202 10.45 -6.97 -5.65
N ILE A 203 11.07 -6.43 -6.71
CA ILE A 203 11.97 -7.19 -7.59
C ILE A 203 13.21 -7.70 -6.85
N HIS A 204 13.76 -6.88 -5.96
CA HIS A 204 14.95 -7.24 -5.17
C HIS A 204 14.63 -8.38 -4.22
N HIS A 205 13.47 -8.31 -3.55
CA HIS A 205 12.99 -9.38 -2.70
C HIS A 205 12.77 -10.68 -3.48
N ALA A 206 12.08 -10.61 -4.62
CA ALA A 206 11.84 -11.76 -5.50
C ALA A 206 13.16 -12.43 -5.94
N LYS A 207 14.17 -11.62 -6.30
CA LYS A 207 15.51 -12.09 -6.66
C LYS A 207 16.21 -12.78 -5.49
N ASN A 208 16.17 -12.18 -4.30
CA ASN A 208 16.85 -12.71 -3.12
C ASN A 208 16.25 -14.05 -2.69
N CYS A 209 14.93 -14.11 -2.52
CA CYS A 209 14.21 -15.35 -2.20
C CYS A 209 14.43 -16.40 -3.28
N GLY A 210 14.32 -16.01 -4.55
CA GLY A 210 14.60 -16.85 -5.70
C GLY A 210 15.98 -17.50 -5.67
N THR A 211 17.00 -16.70 -5.37
CA THR A 211 18.40 -17.16 -5.28
C THR A 211 18.56 -18.21 -4.18
N ILE A 212 17.91 -18.00 -3.02
CA ILE A 212 17.96 -18.92 -1.88
C ILE A 212 17.28 -20.26 -2.20
N PHE A 213 16.11 -20.24 -2.85
CA PHE A 213 15.30 -21.45 -3.07
C PHE A 213 15.60 -22.19 -4.37
N ARG A 214 15.97 -21.47 -5.44
CA ARG A 214 16.15 -22.01 -6.80
C ARG A 214 17.57 -21.89 -7.35
N GLY A 215 18.44 -21.16 -6.65
CA GLY A 215 19.79 -20.84 -7.13
C GLY A 215 19.83 -19.55 -7.99
N PRO A 216 21.04 -19.05 -8.29
CA PRO A 216 21.25 -17.72 -8.86
C PRO A 216 20.95 -17.60 -10.36
N GLU A 217 20.82 -18.72 -11.09
CA GLU A 217 20.69 -18.70 -12.55
C GLU A 217 19.34 -18.16 -13.02
N ASN A 218 18.24 -18.59 -12.39
CA ASN A 218 16.88 -18.14 -12.71
C ASN A 218 16.10 -17.87 -11.41
N PRO A 219 16.47 -16.83 -10.65
CA PRO A 219 15.91 -16.62 -9.32
C PRO A 219 14.43 -16.22 -9.39
N ILE A 220 14.00 -15.49 -10.41
CA ILE A 220 12.62 -15.01 -10.54
C ILE A 220 11.88 -15.86 -11.59
N ASN A 221 10.70 -16.37 -11.23
CA ASN A 221 9.86 -17.11 -12.17
C ASN A 221 9.33 -16.16 -13.27
N PRO A 222 9.17 -16.62 -14.53
CA PRO A 222 8.78 -15.74 -15.64
C PRO A 222 7.49 -14.97 -15.42
N ASN A 223 6.48 -15.57 -14.80
CA ASN A 223 5.18 -14.95 -14.54
C ASN A 223 5.26 -13.69 -13.65
N TRP A 224 6.27 -13.58 -12.78
CA TRP A 224 6.44 -12.45 -11.87
C TRP A 224 6.58 -11.11 -12.60
N PHE A 225 7.17 -11.12 -13.81
CA PHE A 225 7.31 -9.92 -14.63
C PHE A 225 6.07 -9.58 -15.46
N HIS A 226 5.04 -10.42 -15.42
CA HIS A 226 3.82 -10.25 -16.22
C HIS A 226 2.58 -9.91 -15.39
N LEU A 227 2.58 -10.26 -14.10
CA LEU A 227 1.50 -9.94 -13.17
C LEU A 227 2.01 -9.79 -11.73
N PRO A 228 1.38 -8.93 -10.91
CA PRO A 228 1.68 -8.82 -9.49
C PRO A 228 1.12 -10.05 -8.75
N ILE A 229 1.96 -11.06 -8.56
CA ILE A 229 1.58 -12.32 -7.87
C ILE A 229 1.17 -11.99 -6.43
N ALA A 230 0.13 -12.66 -5.94
CA ALA A 230 -0.36 -12.53 -4.58
C ALA A 230 -0.98 -13.85 -4.07
N TYR A 231 -1.25 -13.90 -2.77
CA TYR A 231 -2.04 -14.95 -2.13
C TYR A 231 -2.97 -14.33 -1.08
N HIS A 232 -4.04 -15.05 -0.73
CA HIS A 232 -4.91 -14.63 0.36
C HIS A 232 -4.22 -14.87 1.70
N GLY A 233 -4.03 -13.80 2.47
CA GLY A 233 -3.51 -13.85 3.83
C GLY A 233 -4.61 -14.17 4.84
N ARG A 234 -4.29 -14.04 6.14
CA ARG A 234 -5.23 -14.33 7.22
C ARG A 234 -5.68 -13.06 7.96
N ALA A 235 -6.88 -12.57 7.65
CA ALA A 235 -7.43 -11.37 8.28
C ALA A 235 -7.56 -11.48 9.82
N SER A 236 -7.95 -12.65 10.34
CA SER A 236 -8.21 -12.82 11.78
C SER A 236 -6.98 -12.70 12.69
N SER A 237 -5.77 -12.81 12.13
CA SER A 237 -4.50 -12.72 12.86
C SER A 237 -3.79 -11.38 12.63
N ILE A 238 -4.47 -10.41 12.02
CA ILE A 238 -3.96 -9.05 11.92
C ILE A 238 -4.20 -8.36 13.25
N VAL A 239 -3.12 -7.84 13.83
CA VAL A 239 -3.10 -7.19 15.13
C VAL A 239 -2.50 -5.79 15.03
N ILE A 240 -2.86 -4.93 15.97
CA ILE A 240 -2.31 -3.58 16.05
C ILE A 240 -0.88 -3.61 16.60
N SER A 241 -0.05 -2.65 16.18
CA SER A 241 1.26 -2.38 16.78
C SER A 241 1.22 -2.38 18.31
N GLY A 242 2.25 -2.97 18.93
CA GLY A 242 2.35 -3.19 20.38
C GLY A 242 1.74 -4.51 20.88
N THR A 243 1.06 -5.28 20.01
CA THR A 243 0.59 -6.63 20.36
C THR A 243 1.75 -7.62 20.35
N ASP A 244 1.94 -8.37 21.44
CA ASP A 244 2.96 -9.42 21.52
C ASP A 244 2.68 -10.57 20.53
N ILE A 245 3.73 -11.02 19.83
CA ILE A 245 3.65 -12.14 18.89
C ILE A 245 4.31 -13.37 19.50
N ILE A 246 3.52 -14.43 19.66
CA ILE A 246 4.00 -15.70 20.20
C ILE A 246 4.66 -16.50 19.08
N ARG A 247 5.90 -16.95 19.32
CA ARG A 247 6.62 -17.83 18.39
C ARG A 247 5.74 -19.06 18.06
N PRO A 248 5.45 -19.32 16.79
CA PRO A 248 4.56 -20.41 16.43
C PRO A 248 5.25 -21.76 16.62
N ARG A 249 4.41 -22.79 16.82
CA ARG A 249 4.81 -24.20 16.78
C ARG A 249 4.20 -24.82 15.53
N GLY A 250 4.94 -25.67 14.85
CA GLY A 250 4.47 -26.32 13.63
C GLY A 250 5.38 -27.46 13.18
N GLN A 251 5.06 -28.01 12.01
CA GLN A 251 5.93 -28.96 11.34
C GLN A 251 6.96 -28.19 10.52
N GLY A 252 8.24 -28.48 10.69
CA GLY A 252 9.30 -27.88 9.89
C GLY A 252 9.97 -28.88 8.96
N HIS A 253 10.64 -28.33 7.95
CA HIS A 253 11.28 -29.13 6.90
C HIS A 253 12.24 -30.19 7.47
N PRO A 254 12.19 -31.45 6.97
CA PRO A 254 13.12 -32.50 7.34
C PRO A 254 14.60 -32.11 7.16
N SER A 255 15.48 -32.71 7.95
CA SER A 255 16.94 -32.60 7.77
C SER A 255 17.49 -33.94 7.27
N GLY A 256 17.97 -33.98 6.03
CA GLY A 256 18.40 -35.23 5.40
C GLY A 256 17.24 -36.23 5.29
N ASN A 257 17.43 -37.44 5.83
CA ASN A 257 16.45 -38.53 5.79
C ASN A 257 15.54 -38.60 7.03
N SER A 258 15.55 -37.58 7.91
CA SER A 258 14.66 -37.58 9.09
C SER A 258 13.18 -37.41 8.67
N PRO A 259 12.20 -37.83 9.50
CA PRO A 259 10.84 -37.30 9.35
C PRO A 259 10.82 -35.78 9.59
N PRO A 260 9.74 -35.07 9.19
CA PRO A 260 9.55 -33.67 9.57
C PRO A 260 9.51 -33.57 11.09
N TYR A 261 10.09 -32.50 11.62
CA TYR A 261 10.08 -32.27 13.07
C TYR A 261 8.82 -31.47 13.45
N PHE A 262 8.32 -31.65 14.68
CA PHE A 262 7.28 -30.81 15.27
C PHE A 262 7.82 -30.06 16.49
N GLY A 263 7.64 -28.74 16.52
CA GLY A 263 8.14 -27.93 17.63
C GLY A 263 8.05 -26.43 17.35
N PRO A 264 8.65 -25.59 18.22
CA PRO A 264 8.77 -24.16 17.97
C PRO A 264 9.56 -23.89 16.68
N SER A 265 9.12 -22.89 15.90
CA SER A 265 9.87 -22.44 14.72
C SER A 265 11.28 -22.02 15.08
N ARG A 266 12.25 -22.51 14.31
CA ARG A 266 13.68 -22.21 14.40
C ARG A 266 14.08 -21.04 13.52
N LYS A 267 13.22 -20.63 12.58
CA LYS A 267 13.48 -19.55 11.61
C LYS A 267 12.34 -18.52 11.59
N LEU A 268 12.15 -17.84 12.72
CA LEU A 268 11.25 -16.71 12.82
C LEU A 268 11.89 -15.48 12.15
N ASP A 269 11.10 -14.75 11.37
CA ASP A 269 11.53 -13.65 10.52
C ASP A 269 10.44 -12.56 10.52
N PHE A 270 10.86 -11.33 10.19
CA PHE A 270 9.95 -10.22 9.89
C PHE A 270 9.89 -10.02 8.37
N GLU A 271 8.84 -9.35 7.91
CA GLU A 271 8.76 -8.85 6.54
C GLU A 271 8.40 -7.37 6.58
N LEU A 272 9.32 -6.50 6.18
CA LEU A 272 9.07 -5.07 6.07
C LEU A 272 8.10 -4.82 4.91
N GLU A 273 6.89 -4.41 5.22
CA GLU A 273 5.85 -4.12 4.23
C GLU A 273 5.16 -2.80 4.50
N MET A 274 4.46 -2.31 3.48
CA MET A 274 3.32 -1.42 3.68
C MET A 274 2.07 -2.15 3.22
N ALA A 275 0.91 -1.67 3.65
CA ALA A 275 -0.34 -2.21 3.18
C ALA A 275 -1.32 -1.10 2.79
N VAL A 276 -1.98 -1.31 1.67
CA VAL A 276 -3.04 -0.47 1.12
C VAL A 276 -4.33 -0.76 1.87
N VAL A 277 -5.03 0.29 2.28
CA VAL A 277 -6.39 0.20 2.81
C VAL A 277 -7.38 0.57 1.71
N VAL A 278 -8.24 -0.38 1.35
CA VAL A 278 -9.27 -0.19 0.33
C VAL A 278 -10.35 0.77 0.84
N GLY A 279 -10.67 1.77 0.02
CA GLY A 279 -11.77 2.71 0.17
C GLY A 279 -13.09 2.13 -0.35
N PRO A 280 -13.77 2.76 -1.32
CA PRO A 280 -14.88 2.10 -2.00
C PRO A 280 -14.41 0.80 -2.64
N GLY A 281 -15.20 -0.26 -2.48
CA GLY A 281 -14.98 -1.52 -3.16
C GLY A 281 -15.41 -1.50 -4.63
N ASN A 282 -15.67 -2.67 -5.18
CA ASN A 282 -16.32 -2.88 -6.47
C ASN A 282 -17.41 -3.94 -6.36
N GLU A 283 -18.38 -3.91 -7.27
CA GLU A 283 -19.36 -4.99 -7.35
C GLU A 283 -18.71 -6.27 -7.90
N LEU A 284 -19.17 -7.43 -7.44
CA LEU A 284 -18.71 -8.72 -7.94
C LEU A 284 -18.93 -8.81 -9.46
N GLY A 285 -17.88 -9.19 -10.18
CA GLY A 285 -17.87 -9.26 -11.64
C GLY A 285 -17.55 -7.94 -12.35
N LYS A 286 -17.31 -6.84 -11.62
CA LYS A 286 -16.93 -5.53 -12.19
C LYS A 286 -15.49 -5.17 -11.81
N PRO A 287 -14.51 -5.37 -12.70
CA PRO A 287 -13.12 -4.99 -12.45
C PRO A 287 -12.96 -3.47 -12.28
N ILE A 288 -11.88 -3.07 -11.59
CA ILE A 288 -11.45 -1.68 -11.48
C ILE A 288 -10.34 -1.43 -12.52
N ASP A 289 -10.50 -0.40 -13.36
CA ASP A 289 -9.44 -0.01 -14.30
C ASP A 289 -8.21 0.50 -13.54
N VAL A 290 -7.01 0.15 -14.00
CA VAL A 290 -5.76 0.56 -13.34
C VAL A 290 -5.63 2.08 -13.20
N ASN A 291 -6.21 2.85 -14.12
CA ASN A 291 -6.19 4.31 -14.08
C ASN A 291 -7.25 4.92 -13.14
N GLU A 292 -8.17 4.10 -12.63
CA GLU A 292 -9.18 4.47 -11.63
C GLU A 292 -8.84 3.91 -10.24
N ALA A 293 -7.91 2.95 -10.16
CA ALA A 293 -7.52 2.26 -8.92
C ALA A 293 -7.16 3.19 -7.77
N ALA A 294 -6.54 4.35 -8.03
CA ALA A 294 -6.20 5.32 -6.98
C ALA A 294 -7.43 5.91 -6.26
N GLU A 295 -8.60 5.94 -6.89
CA GLU A 295 -9.86 6.38 -6.26
C GLU A 295 -10.40 5.37 -5.25
N HIS A 296 -9.94 4.12 -5.34
CA HIS A 296 -10.29 3.01 -4.45
C HIS A 296 -9.28 2.77 -3.33
N ILE A 297 -8.21 3.57 -3.28
CA ILE A 297 -7.18 3.48 -2.23
C ILE A 297 -7.34 4.67 -1.29
N PHE A 298 -7.72 4.41 -0.04
CA PHE A 298 -7.84 5.46 0.96
C PHE A 298 -6.46 5.94 1.40
N GLY A 299 -5.56 5.00 1.68
CA GLY A 299 -4.25 5.28 2.23
C GLY A 299 -3.46 4.02 2.51
N VAL A 300 -2.39 4.18 3.28
CA VAL A 300 -1.45 3.10 3.60
C VAL A 300 -1.14 3.06 5.09
N VAL A 301 -0.75 1.87 5.54
CA VAL A 301 -0.20 1.59 6.88
C VAL A 301 1.14 0.89 6.73
N LEU A 302 2.01 0.96 7.75
CA LEU A 302 3.10 0.00 7.88
C LEU A 302 2.52 -1.37 8.19
N MET A 303 3.16 -2.42 7.68
CA MET A 303 2.81 -3.80 7.96
C MET A 303 4.06 -4.64 8.21
N ASN A 304 3.97 -5.56 9.17
CA ASN A 304 4.95 -6.62 9.36
C ASN A 304 4.27 -7.97 9.26
N ASP A 305 4.57 -8.71 8.20
CA ASP A 305 4.03 -10.05 7.99
C ASP A 305 4.95 -11.12 8.60
N TRP A 306 4.68 -11.45 9.86
CA TRP A 306 5.53 -12.37 10.63
C TRP A 306 5.61 -13.72 9.96
N SER A 307 6.82 -14.24 9.87
CA SER A 307 7.09 -15.40 9.05
C SER A 307 7.88 -16.47 9.79
N ALA A 308 7.37 -17.70 9.80
CA ALA A 308 8.07 -18.89 10.27
C ALA A 308 8.58 -19.69 9.07
N ARG A 309 9.80 -19.36 8.61
CA ARG A 309 10.36 -19.79 7.32
C ARG A 309 10.51 -21.30 7.18
N ASP A 310 10.79 -21.98 8.27
CA ASP A 310 10.96 -23.43 8.31
C ASP A 310 9.64 -24.20 8.25
N ILE A 311 8.58 -23.64 8.83
CA ILE A 311 7.20 -24.13 8.67
C ILE A 311 6.75 -23.87 7.22
N GLN A 312 6.91 -22.63 6.75
CA GLN A 312 6.54 -22.21 5.41
C GLN A 312 7.21 -23.09 4.34
N ALA A 313 8.52 -23.33 4.44
CA ALA A 313 9.27 -24.14 3.47
C ALA A 313 8.77 -25.58 3.35
N TRP A 314 8.17 -26.14 4.40
CA TRP A 314 7.62 -27.50 4.39
C TRP A 314 6.20 -27.55 3.82
N GLU A 315 5.38 -26.55 4.08
CA GLU A 315 3.95 -26.59 3.75
C GLU A 315 3.58 -25.96 2.40
N TYR A 316 4.39 -25.01 1.89
CA TYR A 316 3.88 -24.09 0.85
C TYR A 316 3.68 -24.72 -0.53
N VAL A 317 4.23 -25.90 -0.80
CA VAL A 317 4.06 -26.56 -2.08
C VAL A 317 2.88 -27.53 -2.01
N PRO A 318 1.89 -27.45 -2.91
CA PRO A 318 1.76 -26.51 -4.04
C PRO A 318 0.88 -25.28 -3.75
N LEU A 319 0.31 -25.14 -2.54
CA LEU A 319 -0.83 -24.27 -2.28
C LEU A 319 -0.48 -22.84 -1.82
N GLY A 320 0.79 -22.54 -1.63
CA GLY A 320 1.28 -21.26 -1.13
C GLY A 320 1.42 -21.22 0.40
N PRO A 321 1.90 -20.08 0.95
CA PRO A 321 2.12 -19.90 2.38
C PRO A 321 0.82 -20.04 3.18
N PHE A 322 0.88 -20.66 4.37
CA PHE A 322 -0.28 -20.82 5.25
C PHE A 322 0.08 -20.61 6.73
N LEU A 323 0.37 -21.67 7.50
CA LEU A 323 0.70 -21.58 8.93
C LEU A 323 2.04 -20.89 9.19
N GLY A 324 2.91 -20.85 8.19
CA GLY A 324 4.14 -20.07 8.18
C GLY A 324 3.90 -18.56 8.24
N LYS A 325 2.66 -18.08 8.05
CA LYS A 325 2.25 -16.66 8.05
C LYS A 325 1.11 -16.36 9.02
N SER A 326 0.08 -17.20 9.04
CA SER A 326 -1.21 -16.93 9.70
C SER A 326 -1.18 -16.87 11.24
N PHE A 327 -0.01 -16.90 11.88
CA PHE A 327 0.14 -16.81 13.33
C PHE A 327 0.19 -15.36 13.82
N GLY A 328 0.48 -14.40 12.94
CA GLY A 328 0.44 -12.98 13.27
C GLY A 328 0.87 -12.10 12.12
N THR A 329 0.14 -11.01 11.90
CA THR A 329 0.55 -9.92 11.01
C THR A 329 0.29 -8.62 11.77
N THR A 330 1.24 -7.70 11.84
CA THR A 330 1.09 -6.45 12.62
C THR A 330 0.92 -5.25 11.69
N ILE A 331 -0.01 -4.35 11.99
CA ILE A 331 -0.15 -3.06 11.27
C ILE A 331 0.00 -1.84 12.18
N SER A 332 0.47 -0.72 11.62
CA SER A 332 0.46 0.57 12.32
C SER A 332 -0.97 1.09 12.53
N PRO A 333 -1.24 1.84 13.61
CA PRO A 333 -2.60 2.27 13.96
C PRO A 333 -3.15 3.42 13.11
N TRP A 334 -2.27 4.17 12.45
CA TRP A 334 -2.60 5.38 11.71
C TRP A 334 -2.53 5.11 10.20
N ILE A 335 -3.63 5.35 9.50
CA ILE A 335 -3.70 5.28 8.04
C ILE A 335 -3.34 6.65 7.46
N VAL A 336 -2.22 6.71 6.76
CA VAL A 336 -1.78 7.91 6.03
C VAL A 336 -2.47 7.92 4.67
N THR A 337 -3.20 8.98 4.35
CA THR A 337 -3.98 9.03 3.10
C THR A 337 -3.11 9.26 1.88
N LEU A 338 -3.55 8.81 0.70
CA LEU A 338 -2.82 9.10 -0.54
C LEU A 338 -2.72 10.61 -0.83
N ASP A 339 -3.74 11.39 -0.46
CA ASP A 339 -3.71 12.85 -0.60
C ASP A 339 -2.64 13.51 0.32
N ALA A 340 -2.25 12.86 1.43
CA ALA A 340 -1.14 13.31 2.27
C ALA A 340 0.22 12.89 1.69
N LEU A 341 0.27 11.78 0.93
CA LEU A 341 1.47 11.26 0.30
C LEU A 341 1.78 11.90 -1.07
N GLU A 342 0.82 12.58 -1.69
CA GLU A 342 1.00 13.17 -3.03
C GLU A 342 2.24 14.07 -3.18
N PRO A 343 2.64 14.89 -2.18
CA PRO A 343 3.88 15.67 -2.27
C PRO A 343 5.17 14.83 -2.37
N PHE A 344 5.09 13.53 -2.04
CA PHE A 344 6.18 12.57 -2.08
C PHE A 344 6.05 11.60 -3.25
N ALA A 345 5.13 11.85 -4.20
CA ALA A 345 5.03 11.05 -5.40
C ALA A 345 6.33 11.12 -6.23
N CYS A 346 6.76 9.98 -6.74
CA CYS A 346 7.93 9.84 -7.61
C CYS A 346 7.61 8.90 -8.78
N ASP A 347 8.49 8.83 -9.78
CA ASP A 347 8.33 7.88 -10.87
C ASP A 347 8.42 6.44 -10.35
N ALA A 348 7.56 5.56 -10.86
CA ALA A 348 7.67 4.13 -10.59
C ALA A 348 8.86 3.51 -11.34
N PRO A 349 9.43 2.39 -10.85
CA PRO A 349 10.48 1.67 -11.57
C PRO A 349 10.05 1.25 -12.98
N ASN A 350 10.98 1.35 -13.94
CA ASN A 350 10.73 0.92 -15.32
C ASN A 350 10.42 -0.58 -15.38
N GLN A 351 9.33 -0.95 -16.04
CA GLN A 351 8.90 -2.33 -16.19
C GLN A 351 9.34 -2.93 -17.52
N ILE A 352 10.05 -4.07 -17.45
CA ILE A 352 10.53 -4.83 -18.60
C ILE A 352 10.24 -6.33 -18.36
N PRO A 353 9.44 -6.99 -19.22
CA PRO A 353 8.71 -6.43 -20.36
C PRO A 353 7.61 -5.44 -19.94
N GLN A 354 7.09 -4.71 -20.92
CA GLN A 354 5.91 -3.87 -20.71
C GLN A 354 4.71 -4.74 -20.28
N PRO A 355 3.95 -4.33 -19.25
CA PRO A 355 2.76 -5.07 -18.84
C PRO A 355 1.70 -5.16 -19.94
N LEU A 356 0.78 -6.11 -19.80
CA LEU A 356 -0.41 -6.16 -20.64
C LEU A 356 -1.28 -4.90 -20.46
N PRO A 357 -2.12 -4.53 -21.44
CA PRO A 357 -2.86 -3.26 -21.42
C PRO A 357 -3.68 -2.97 -20.15
N TYR A 358 -4.22 -4.00 -19.48
CA TYR A 358 -5.00 -3.81 -18.25
C TYR A 358 -4.16 -3.37 -17.02
N LEU A 359 -2.83 -3.52 -17.08
CA LEU A 359 -1.88 -3.04 -16.08
C LEU A 359 -1.07 -1.84 -16.57
N ALA A 360 -1.34 -1.34 -17.78
CA ALA A 360 -0.63 -0.21 -18.35
C ALA A 360 -1.20 1.10 -17.82
N GLU A 361 -0.49 1.71 -16.87
CA GLU A 361 -0.85 2.99 -16.28
C GLU A 361 -0.53 4.15 -17.22
N LYS A 362 -1.45 5.12 -17.33
CA LYS A 362 -1.17 6.39 -18.04
C LYS A 362 -0.16 7.25 -17.28
N ILE A 363 -0.19 7.19 -15.96
CA ILE A 363 0.74 7.85 -15.06
C ILE A 363 1.18 6.78 -14.06
N SER A 364 2.38 6.23 -14.27
CA SER A 364 2.95 5.25 -13.37
C SER A 364 3.77 5.96 -12.30
N LYS A 365 3.29 5.89 -11.06
CA LYS A 365 3.93 6.57 -9.93
C LYS A 365 4.10 5.64 -8.74
N ASN A 366 5.09 5.97 -7.94
CA ASN A 366 5.34 5.41 -6.63
C ASN A 366 5.46 6.55 -5.60
N TYR A 367 5.82 6.24 -4.35
CA TYR A 367 5.98 7.23 -3.31
C TYR A 367 7.35 7.09 -2.64
N ASP A 368 8.04 8.22 -2.44
CA ASP A 368 9.28 8.31 -1.68
C ASP A 368 8.97 8.27 -0.19
N ILE A 369 8.97 7.07 0.37
CA ILE A 369 8.68 6.80 1.78
C ILE A 369 9.86 6.02 2.34
N SER A 370 10.66 6.68 3.16
CA SER A 370 11.76 6.04 3.87
C SER A 370 11.22 5.07 4.92
N LEU A 371 11.78 3.87 4.95
CA LEU A 371 11.36 2.79 5.85
C LEU A 371 12.57 2.27 6.64
N GLU A 372 12.39 2.09 7.95
CA GLU A 372 13.42 1.54 8.81
C GLU A 372 12.85 0.39 9.66
N VAL A 373 13.64 -0.69 9.84
CA VAL A 373 13.36 -1.70 10.87
C VAL A 373 14.44 -1.66 11.92
N ARG A 374 14.01 -1.61 13.17
CA ARG A 374 14.88 -1.69 14.34
C ARG A 374 14.55 -2.93 15.16
N ILE A 375 15.55 -3.54 15.76
CA ILE A 375 15.40 -4.69 16.66
C ILE A 375 16.00 -4.33 18.01
N LYS A 376 15.22 -4.53 19.07
CA LYS A 376 15.66 -4.35 20.45
C LYS A 376 15.69 -5.71 21.17
N PRO A 377 16.87 -6.34 21.35
CA PRO A 377 16.98 -7.56 22.13
C PRO A 377 16.50 -7.36 23.57
N ALA A 378 15.92 -8.40 24.18
CA ALA A 378 15.48 -8.34 25.57
C ALA A 378 16.65 -7.99 26.51
N GLY A 379 16.40 -7.07 27.44
CA GLY A 379 17.41 -6.60 28.40
C GLY A 379 18.42 -5.58 27.83
N GLN A 380 18.30 -5.19 26.55
CA GLN A 380 19.07 -4.06 26.00
C GLN A 380 18.32 -2.75 26.20
N GLU A 381 19.04 -1.64 26.35
CA GLU A 381 18.44 -0.31 26.45
C GLU A 381 18.10 0.27 25.06
N GLU A 382 18.99 0.05 24.08
CA GLU A 382 18.88 0.60 22.74
C GLU A 382 18.41 -0.42 21.69
N ALA A 383 17.65 0.06 20.71
CA ALA A 383 17.27 -0.70 19.51
C ALA A 383 18.25 -0.43 18.36
N PHE A 384 18.58 -1.45 17.59
CA PHE A 384 19.54 -1.39 16.48
C PHE A 384 18.82 -1.41 15.14
N THR A 385 19.20 -0.52 14.23
CA THR A 385 18.70 -0.55 12.85
C THR A 385 19.24 -1.77 12.13
N VAL A 386 18.34 -2.61 11.62
CA VAL A 386 18.70 -3.80 10.82
C VAL A 386 18.53 -3.56 9.33
N THR A 387 17.60 -2.70 8.91
CA THR A 387 17.41 -2.37 7.50
C THR A 387 16.92 -0.94 7.32
N ARG A 388 17.36 -0.30 6.23
CA ARG A 388 16.82 0.97 5.73
C ARG A 388 16.46 0.79 4.27
N SER A 389 15.18 0.93 3.95
CA SER A 389 14.65 0.72 2.61
C SER A 389 13.76 1.88 2.22
N ASN A 390 13.13 1.77 1.05
CA ASN A 390 12.18 2.77 0.58
C ASN A 390 11.05 2.11 -0.21
N PHE A 391 9.84 2.63 -0.03
CA PHE A 391 8.65 2.19 -0.78
C PHE A 391 8.80 2.38 -2.30
N ASN A 392 9.59 3.37 -2.74
CA ASN A 392 9.85 3.65 -4.15
C ASN A 392 10.54 2.50 -4.92
N HIS A 393 11.05 1.48 -4.21
CA HIS A 393 11.63 0.27 -4.80
C HIS A 393 10.61 -0.77 -5.27
N LEU A 394 9.31 -0.60 -4.96
CA LEU A 394 8.27 -1.51 -5.43
C LEU A 394 8.15 -1.48 -6.97
N TYR A 395 8.27 -2.65 -7.59
CA TYR A 395 8.23 -2.80 -9.04
C TYR A 395 6.81 -2.78 -9.59
N TRP A 396 5.89 -3.46 -8.90
CA TRP A 396 4.45 -3.36 -9.18
C TRP A 396 3.84 -2.30 -8.27
N THR A 397 3.19 -1.30 -8.86
CA THR A 397 2.55 -0.21 -8.12
C THR A 397 1.33 -0.71 -7.35
N ILE A 398 0.92 0.01 -6.31
CA ILE A 398 -0.28 -0.32 -5.54
C ILE A 398 -1.57 -0.25 -6.38
N THR A 399 -1.58 0.58 -7.41
CA THR A 399 -2.68 0.70 -8.38
C THR A 399 -2.72 -0.50 -9.33
N GLN A 400 -1.56 -1.00 -9.79
CA GLN A 400 -1.48 -2.27 -10.52
C GLN A 400 -1.89 -3.47 -9.67
N GLN A 401 -1.50 -3.52 -8.40
CA GLN A 401 -1.90 -4.57 -7.46
C GLN A 401 -3.43 -4.65 -7.34
N LEU A 402 -4.09 -3.51 -7.08
CA LEU A 402 -5.55 -3.44 -6.94
C LEU A 402 -6.27 -3.79 -8.26
N ALA A 403 -5.80 -3.27 -9.40
CA ALA A 403 -6.36 -3.58 -10.71
C ALA A 403 -6.25 -5.08 -11.04
N HIS A 404 -5.08 -5.68 -10.77
CA HIS A 404 -4.89 -7.12 -10.96
C HIS A 404 -5.81 -7.94 -10.06
N HIS A 405 -5.98 -7.55 -8.80
CA HIS A 405 -6.81 -8.26 -7.85
C HIS A 405 -8.26 -8.37 -8.31
N THR A 406 -8.77 -7.33 -8.98
CA THR A 406 -10.17 -7.26 -9.42
C THR A 406 -10.40 -7.71 -10.86
N ILE A 407 -9.35 -8.01 -11.63
CA ILE A 407 -9.48 -8.28 -13.08
C ILE A 407 -10.34 -9.49 -13.42
N ASN A 408 -10.40 -10.47 -12.51
CA ASN A 408 -11.25 -11.66 -12.67
C ASN A 408 -12.69 -11.46 -12.17
N GLY A 409 -13.03 -10.26 -11.70
CA GLY A 409 -14.32 -9.94 -11.10
C GLY A 409 -14.36 -10.07 -9.57
N CYS A 410 -13.26 -10.36 -8.88
CA CYS A 410 -13.21 -10.32 -7.42
C CYS A 410 -13.65 -8.94 -6.90
N ASN A 411 -14.56 -8.93 -5.91
CA ASN A 411 -15.05 -7.74 -5.26
C ASN A 411 -14.22 -7.40 -4.02
N LEU A 412 -13.55 -6.26 -4.07
CA LEU A 412 -12.97 -5.64 -2.88
C LEU A 412 -14.06 -4.91 -2.09
N ARG A 413 -13.81 -4.69 -0.80
CA ARG A 413 -14.71 -4.03 0.15
C ARG A 413 -13.98 -2.94 0.94
N PRO A 414 -14.70 -1.93 1.44
CA PRO A 414 -14.11 -0.93 2.33
C PRO A 414 -13.48 -1.56 3.57
N GLY A 415 -12.19 -1.30 3.74
CA GLY A 415 -11.36 -1.86 4.82
C GLY A 415 -10.71 -3.20 4.50
N ASP A 416 -10.81 -3.72 3.28
CA ASP A 416 -9.89 -4.78 2.84
C ASP A 416 -8.45 -4.25 2.84
N LEU A 417 -7.50 -5.14 3.14
CA LEU A 417 -6.08 -4.81 3.30
C LEU A 417 -5.26 -5.52 2.21
N LEU A 418 -4.44 -4.77 1.48
CA LEU A 418 -3.54 -5.33 0.45
C LEU A 418 -2.07 -5.07 0.84
N GLY A 419 -1.38 -6.11 1.31
CA GLY A 419 0.06 -6.07 1.63
C GLY A 419 0.89 -5.97 0.36
N THR A 420 1.96 -5.18 0.38
CA THR A 420 2.80 -4.95 -0.81
C THR A 420 3.63 -6.16 -1.22
N GLY A 421 3.83 -7.10 -0.31
CA GLY A 421 4.98 -7.99 -0.30
C GLY A 421 6.21 -7.28 0.25
N THR A 422 7.16 -8.08 0.72
CA THR A 422 8.35 -7.56 1.42
C THR A 422 9.13 -6.56 0.58
N ILE A 423 9.34 -5.37 1.12
CA ILE A 423 10.05 -4.27 0.47
C ILE A 423 11.55 -4.44 0.69
N SER A 424 12.28 -4.68 -0.41
CA SER A 424 13.75 -4.70 -0.42
C SER A 424 14.28 -3.75 -1.47
N GLY A 425 15.38 -3.06 -1.15
CA GLY A 425 16.15 -2.27 -2.10
C GLY A 425 17.32 -3.05 -2.73
N PRO A 426 18.11 -2.38 -3.57
CA PRO A 426 19.21 -3.01 -4.30
C PRO A 426 20.36 -3.46 -3.40
N GLU A 427 20.63 -2.72 -2.33
CA GLU A 427 21.77 -2.95 -1.44
C GLU A 427 21.40 -3.88 -0.28
N SER A 428 22.36 -4.66 0.20
CA SER A 428 22.11 -5.65 1.26
C SER A 428 21.59 -5.05 2.57
N ASP A 429 21.97 -3.82 2.89
CA ASP A 429 21.51 -3.06 4.05
C ASP A 429 20.05 -2.57 3.93
N SER A 430 19.44 -2.75 2.74
CA SER A 430 18.06 -2.36 2.41
C SER A 430 17.09 -3.53 2.20
N TYR A 431 17.53 -4.77 2.49
CA TYR A 431 16.68 -5.96 2.41
C TYR A 431 15.64 -5.98 3.53
N GLY A 432 14.38 -6.22 3.18
CA GLY A 432 13.24 -6.15 4.09
C GLY A 432 13.01 -7.39 4.97
N LEU A 433 13.99 -8.30 5.06
CA LEU A 433 13.90 -9.51 5.89
C LEU A 433 15.29 -10.08 6.18
N VAL A 434 15.36 -10.97 7.17
CA VAL A 434 16.63 -11.53 7.66
C VAL A 434 17.24 -12.53 6.71
N SER A 435 16.44 -13.49 6.25
CA SER A 435 16.93 -14.61 5.44
C SER A 435 17.53 -14.18 4.09
N ALA A 436 17.16 -13.02 3.56
CA ALA A 436 17.77 -12.42 2.36
C ALA A 436 19.27 -12.11 2.53
N ARG A 437 19.78 -11.99 3.76
CA ARG A 437 21.20 -11.78 4.05
C ARG A 437 21.99 -13.09 4.28
N GLY A 438 21.39 -14.24 3.98
CA GLY A 438 22.00 -15.55 4.28
C GLY A 438 22.04 -15.89 5.77
N MET A 439 21.26 -15.17 6.58
CA MET A 439 21.17 -15.34 8.02
C MET A 439 20.01 -16.27 8.37
N VAL A 440 20.20 -17.13 9.37
CA VAL A 440 19.24 -18.18 9.72
C VAL A 440 18.15 -17.66 10.65
N THR A 441 18.51 -16.69 11.49
CA THR A 441 17.66 -16.13 12.53
C THR A 441 17.89 -14.63 12.69
N MET A 442 16.90 -13.93 13.26
CA MET A 442 17.06 -12.53 13.69
C MET A 442 18.24 -12.34 14.67
N LEU A 443 18.66 -13.40 15.36
CA LEU A 443 19.83 -13.38 16.25
C LEU A 443 21.14 -13.26 15.45
N ASP A 444 21.25 -13.92 14.30
CA ASP A 444 22.44 -13.88 13.45
C ASP A 444 22.68 -12.46 12.89
N LEU A 445 21.61 -11.69 12.64
CA LEU A 445 21.70 -10.28 12.27
C LEU A 445 22.35 -9.43 13.35
N VAL A 446 21.90 -9.61 14.60
CA VAL A 446 22.44 -8.86 15.74
C VAL A 446 23.91 -9.26 15.97
N HIS A 447 24.24 -10.54 15.76
CA HIS A 447 25.62 -11.02 15.88
C HIS A 447 26.54 -10.54 14.76
N ALA A 448 26.08 -10.55 13.52
CA ALA A 448 26.84 -10.11 12.34
C ALA A 448 27.17 -8.61 12.36
N GLN A 449 26.44 -7.80 13.12
CA GLN A 449 26.81 -6.41 13.44
C GLN A 449 27.92 -6.30 14.51
N GLY A 450 28.62 -7.42 14.81
CA GLY A 450 29.83 -7.45 15.64
C GLY A 450 29.60 -7.66 17.13
N ARG A 451 28.47 -8.28 17.54
CA ARG A 451 28.11 -8.39 18.97
C ARG A 451 27.63 -9.79 19.35
N SER A 452 28.34 -10.48 20.24
CA SER A 452 27.94 -11.79 20.77
C SER A 452 26.89 -11.65 21.87
N TYR A 453 25.66 -12.10 21.60
CA TYR A 453 24.58 -12.15 22.60
C TYR A 453 24.02 -13.57 22.75
N HIS A 454 23.96 -14.09 23.97
CA HIS A 454 23.17 -15.30 24.25
C HIS A 454 21.72 -14.88 24.50
N MET A 455 20.84 -15.00 23.49
CA MET A 455 19.39 -14.95 23.72
C MET A 455 18.86 -16.38 23.85
N CYS A 456 18.36 -16.72 25.03
CA CYS A 456 17.69 -17.99 25.31
C CYS A 456 16.46 -18.14 24.39
N HIS A 457 16.23 -19.37 23.90
CA HIS A 457 15.21 -19.71 22.90
C HIS A 457 13.74 -19.41 23.29
N ASP A 458 13.48 -19.01 24.55
CA ASP A 458 12.17 -19.01 25.20
C ASP A 458 11.59 -17.62 25.57
N TYR A 459 12.14 -16.51 25.06
CA TYR A 459 11.60 -15.17 25.38
C TYR A 459 10.63 -14.62 24.32
N PRO A 460 9.63 -13.81 24.74
CA PRO A 460 8.78 -13.05 23.82
C PRO A 460 9.65 -12.09 22.99
N TYR A 461 9.36 -12.05 21.70
CA TYR A 461 10.01 -11.10 20.78
C TYR A 461 9.26 -9.78 20.84
N TYR A 462 9.90 -8.75 21.39
CA TYR A 462 9.36 -7.39 21.37
C TYR A 462 9.78 -6.72 20.07
N PHE A 463 8.80 -6.45 19.21
CA PHE A 463 9.02 -5.71 17.98
C PHE A 463 8.14 -4.48 17.96
N THR A 464 8.80 -3.33 18.08
CA THR A 464 8.23 -2.04 17.76
C THR A 464 8.75 -1.63 16.39
N CYS A 465 7.86 -1.64 15.39
CA CYS A 465 8.12 -0.94 14.13
C CYS A 465 7.77 0.53 14.38
N GLU A 466 8.80 1.36 14.57
CA GLU A 466 8.66 2.81 14.66
C GLU A 466 8.86 3.36 13.24
N VAL A 467 7.91 4.18 12.77
CA VAL A 467 7.99 4.94 11.51
C VAL A 467 9.18 5.89 11.57
#